data_AF-A0A256ZQN6-F1
#
_entry.id   AF-A0A256ZQN6-F1
#
_cell.length_a   1.000
_cell.length_b   1.000
_cell.length_c   1.000
_cell.angle_alpha   90.00
_cell.angle_beta   90.00
_cell.angle_gamma   90.00
#
_symmetry.space_group_name_H-M   'P 1'
#
loop_
_entity.id
_entity.type
_entity.pdbx_description
1 polymer ?
#
loop_
_entity_poly.entity_id
_entity_poly.type
_entity_poly.pdbx_seq_one_letter_code
_entity_poly.pdbx_strand_id
1 'polypeptide(L)'
;MNLNRRACGILGEVADDYCPGIDEYCTDQGTAYVLDLGVNRDYPIEAGIRVAEACMGSLASVEVDGNKISVDVPKKPAIATMSCQMAGWFMSVNGMQALGSGPANILAKSLNSIVKEVGYLEKSDKACLIFETDHLPSQETCEEILGKMNATELYLAAFRCKSNVGLINVMARIVEVGVFRLHSLGYDINLVEKAKGECLMPELDDRILFNW
;
A
#
# COMPACT_ATOMS: atom_id res chain seq x y z
N MET A 1 -8.53 -4.94 14.42
CA MET A 1 -7.30 -5.63 13.98
C MET A 1 -6.08 -4.71 13.98
N ASN A 2 -6.27 -3.39 14.12
CA ASN A 2 -5.18 -2.40 14.23
C ASN A 2 -4.25 -2.45 13.01
N LEU A 3 -4.84 -2.56 11.82
CA LEU A 3 -4.13 -2.75 10.57
C LEU A 3 -3.19 -1.57 10.30
N ASN A 4 -3.65 -0.35 10.59
CA ASN A 4 -2.82 0.85 10.39
C ASN A 4 -1.62 0.84 11.32
N ARG A 5 -1.81 0.68 12.63
CA ARG A 5 -0.70 0.64 13.59
C ARG A 5 0.32 -0.46 13.27
N ARG A 6 -0.14 -1.64 12.88
CA ARG A 6 0.76 -2.75 12.49
C ARG A 6 1.53 -2.43 11.21
N ALA A 7 0.86 -1.89 10.20
CA ALA A 7 1.51 -1.49 8.95
C ALA A 7 2.49 -0.32 9.14
N CYS A 8 2.17 0.67 10.00
CA CYS A 8 3.12 1.71 10.40
C CYS A 8 4.34 1.11 11.11
N GLY A 9 4.14 0.08 11.95
CA GLY A 9 5.25 -0.65 12.58
C GLY A 9 6.19 -1.24 11.55
N ILE A 10 5.66 -1.91 10.51
CA ILE A 10 6.47 -2.47 9.42
C ILE A 10 7.25 -1.35 8.69
N LEU A 11 6.62 -0.22 8.38
CA LEU A 11 7.32 0.91 7.75
C LEU A 11 8.39 1.53 8.65
N GLY A 12 8.16 1.58 9.97
CA GLY A 12 9.16 2.02 10.94
C GLY A 12 10.38 1.10 10.97
N GLU A 13 10.17 -0.21 11.00
CA GLU A 13 11.29 -1.16 10.95
C GLU A 13 12.01 -1.12 9.58
N VAL A 14 11.29 -0.88 8.47
CA VAL A 14 11.92 -0.62 7.15
C VAL A 14 12.78 0.65 7.20
N ALA A 15 12.32 1.70 7.87
CA ALA A 15 13.10 2.92 8.05
C ALA A 15 14.38 2.67 8.85
N ASP A 16 14.29 1.89 9.93
CA ASP A 16 15.43 1.53 10.78
C ASP A 16 16.47 0.68 10.03
N ASP A 17 16.01 -0.31 9.24
CA ASP A 17 16.90 -1.27 8.58
C ASP A 17 17.55 -0.72 7.29
N TYR A 18 16.85 0.15 6.56
CA TYR A 18 17.28 0.62 5.23
C TYR A 18 17.60 2.11 5.15
N CYS A 19 17.33 2.90 6.20
CA CYS A 19 17.63 4.33 6.29
C CYS A 19 17.23 5.13 5.02
N PRO A 20 15.93 5.12 4.63
CA PRO A 20 15.47 5.90 3.50
C PRO A 20 15.57 7.41 3.78
N GLY A 21 15.44 8.23 2.73
CA GLY A 21 15.15 9.64 2.93
C GLY A 21 13.79 9.76 3.63
N ILE A 22 13.70 10.56 4.69
CA ILE A 22 12.46 10.79 5.43
C ILE A 22 12.22 12.29 5.50
N ASP A 23 11.12 12.73 4.89
CA ASP A 23 10.61 14.08 5.08
C ASP A 23 9.56 14.04 6.19
N GLU A 24 9.75 14.90 7.19
CA GLU A 24 8.81 15.09 8.30
C GLU A 24 8.06 16.41 8.11
N TYR A 25 6.73 16.32 8.07
CA TYR A 25 5.84 17.48 7.94
C TYR A 25 4.92 17.58 9.15
N CYS A 26 5.05 18.67 9.90
CA CYS A 26 4.15 19.01 11.00
C CYS A 26 2.97 19.84 10.47
N THR A 27 1.75 19.34 10.66
CA THR A 27 0.50 19.96 10.24
C THR A 27 -0.38 20.29 11.44
N ASP A 28 -1.47 21.02 11.20
CA ASP A 28 -2.47 21.30 12.25
C ASP A 28 -3.18 20.03 12.74
N GLN A 29 -3.28 18.99 11.90
CA GLN A 29 -3.95 17.72 12.21
C GLN A 29 -3.01 16.67 12.83
N GLY A 30 -1.70 16.77 12.59
CA GLY A 30 -0.74 15.77 13.03
C GLY A 30 0.62 15.86 12.33
N THR A 31 1.40 14.78 12.42
CA THR A 31 2.71 14.69 11.75
C THR A 31 2.66 13.64 10.65
N ALA A 32 3.21 13.98 9.48
CA ALA A 32 3.41 13.03 8.39
C ALA A 32 4.90 12.72 8.22
N TYR A 33 5.20 11.44 8.06
CA TYR A 33 6.52 10.89 7.76
C TYR A 33 6.46 10.29 6.35
N VAL A 34 7.11 10.95 5.39
CA VAL A 34 7.20 10.50 4.00
C VAL A 34 8.53 9.78 3.81
N LEU A 35 8.47 8.47 3.62
CA LEU A 35 9.63 7.59 3.39
C LEU A 35 9.85 7.45 1.88
N ASP A 36 10.96 7.98 1.38
CA ASP A 36 11.40 7.75 -0.01
C ASP A 36 11.98 6.34 -0.15
N LEU A 37 11.14 5.42 -0.60
CA LEU A 37 11.43 4.00 -0.77
C LEU A 37 11.53 3.59 -2.24
N GLY A 38 11.78 4.54 -3.14
CA GLY A 38 11.89 4.21 -4.56
C GLY A 38 11.76 5.38 -5.53
N VAL A 39 11.51 6.61 -5.06
CA VAL A 39 11.35 7.78 -5.93
C VAL A 39 12.73 8.23 -6.41
N ASN A 40 13.63 8.59 -5.49
CA ASN A 40 14.96 9.09 -5.86
C ASN A 40 16.05 8.00 -5.87
N ARG A 41 15.82 6.87 -5.19
CA ARG A 41 16.80 5.79 -5.03
C ARG A 41 16.12 4.43 -4.95
N ASP A 42 16.73 3.41 -5.55
CA ASP A 42 16.25 2.03 -5.44
C ASP A 42 16.67 1.37 -4.12
N TYR A 43 15.85 0.44 -3.64
CA TYR A 43 16.07 -0.37 -2.45
C TYR A 43 16.06 -1.87 -2.79
N PRO A 44 16.59 -2.74 -1.92
CA PRO A 44 16.54 -4.19 -2.12
C PRO A 44 15.10 -4.72 -2.21
N ILE A 45 14.94 -5.90 -2.82
CA ILE A 45 13.63 -6.59 -2.95
C ILE A 45 13.00 -6.82 -1.58
N GLU A 46 13.81 -7.08 -0.57
CA GLU A 46 13.41 -7.32 0.82
C GLU A 46 12.70 -6.11 1.44
N ALA A 47 13.07 -4.89 1.07
CA ALA A 47 12.33 -3.69 1.46
C ALA A 47 10.96 -3.66 0.77
N GLY A 48 10.91 -4.00 -0.53
CA GLY A 48 9.67 -4.08 -1.31
C GLY A 48 8.67 -5.09 -0.76
N ILE A 49 9.15 -6.25 -0.32
CA ILE A 49 8.36 -7.31 0.33
C ILE A 49 7.64 -6.74 1.56
N ARG A 50 8.38 -6.09 2.46
CA ARG A 50 7.82 -5.51 3.69
C ARG A 50 6.83 -4.39 3.41
N VAL A 51 7.10 -3.54 2.42
CA VAL A 51 6.15 -2.50 1.99
C VAL A 51 4.85 -3.14 1.44
N ALA A 52 4.94 -4.22 0.67
CA ALA A 52 3.77 -4.94 0.19
C ALA A 52 2.95 -5.59 1.33
N GLU A 53 3.61 -6.14 2.34
CA GLU A 53 2.96 -6.67 3.55
C GLU A 53 2.27 -5.56 4.37
N ALA A 54 2.90 -4.39 4.49
CA ALA A 54 2.30 -3.19 5.08
C ALA A 54 1.08 -2.72 4.27
N CYS A 55 1.18 -2.72 2.94
CA CYS A 55 0.10 -2.39 2.02
C CYS A 55 -1.13 -3.29 2.22
N MET A 56 -0.92 -4.57 2.52
CA MET A 56 -1.97 -5.55 2.87
C MET A 56 -2.37 -5.52 4.36
N GLY A 57 -1.99 -4.48 5.11
CA GLY A 57 -2.38 -4.30 6.51
C GLY A 57 -1.78 -5.34 7.48
N SER A 58 -0.64 -5.94 7.14
CA SER A 58 -0.02 -7.03 7.92
C SER A 58 -0.94 -8.27 8.07
N LEU A 59 -1.74 -8.53 7.04
CA LEU A 59 -2.62 -9.70 6.94
C LEU A 59 -2.12 -10.77 5.97
N ALA A 60 -1.04 -10.50 5.24
CA ALA A 60 -0.47 -11.36 4.23
C ALA A 60 1.04 -11.48 4.41
N SER A 61 1.61 -12.57 3.90
CA SER A 61 3.05 -12.75 3.75
C SER A 61 3.43 -12.79 2.27
N VAL A 62 4.59 -12.22 1.95
CA VAL A 62 5.12 -12.18 0.58
C VAL A 62 6.49 -12.87 0.55
N GLU A 63 6.67 -13.79 -0.39
CA GLU A 63 7.93 -14.50 -0.61
C GLU A 63 8.37 -14.36 -2.06
N VAL A 64 9.68 -14.21 -2.27
CA VAL A 64 10.30 -14.18 -3.60
C VAL A 64 11.33 -15.30 -3.69
N ASP A 65 11.19 -16.14 -4.71
CA ASP A 65 12.11 -17.23 -5.05
C ASP A 65 12.49 -17.13 -6.53
N GLY A 66 13.73 -16.69 -6.79
CA GLY A 66 14.19 -16.36 -8.14
C GLY A 66 13.33 -15.27 -8.78
N ASN A 67 12.69 -15.60 -9.90
CA ASN A 67 11.76 -14.70 -10.61
C ASN A 67 10.29 -15.00 -10.29
N LYS A 68 9.99 -15.65 -9.18
CA LYS A 68 8.61 -15.96 -8.77
C LYS A 68 8.30 -15.28 -7.45
N ILE A 69 7.15 -14.61 -7.38
CA ILE A 69 6.59 -14.08 -6.14
C ILE A 69 5.39 -14.95 -5.73
N SER A 70 5.26 -15.17 -4.42
CA SER A 70 4.15 -15.88 -3.80
C SER A 70 3.55 -15.02 -2.70
N VAL A 71 2.23 -14.93 -2.67
CA VAL A 71 1.48 -14.18 -1.64
C VAL A 71 0.51 -15.12 -0.97
N ASP A 72 0.59 -15.22 0.35
CA ASP A 72 -0.34 -16.00 1.17
C ASP A 72 -1.14 -15.08 2.09
N VAL A 73 -2.46 -15.21 2.05
CA VAL A 73 -3.43 -14.47 2.87
C VAL A 73 -4.23 -15.50 3.67
N PRO A 74 -3.76 -15.88 4.87
CA PRO A 74 -4.30 -17.02 5.61
C PRO A 74 -5.68 -16.76 6.22
N LYS A 75 -6.12 -15.50 6.25
CA LYS A 75 -7.45 -15.07 6.73
C LYS A 75 -7.81 -13.70 6.22
N LYS A 76 -9.12 -13.45 6.10
CA LYS A 76 -9.68 -12.16 5.69
C LYS A 76 -9.12 -11.58 4.37
N PRO A 77 -9.01 -12.36 3.28
CA PRO A 77 -8.60 -11.86 1.96
C PRO A 77 -9.30 -10.57 1.53
N ALA A 78 -10.62 -10.47 1.66
CA ALA A 78 -11.36 -9.26 1.30
C ALA A 78 -10.86 -7.98 2.00
N ILE A 79 -10.41 -8.09 3.25
CA ILE A 79 -9.86 -6.94 3.99
C ILE A 79 -8.44 -6.64 3.49
N ALA A 80 -7.57 -7.65 3.45
CA ALA A 80 -6.17 -7.50 3.05
C ALA A 80 -6.03 -6.92 1.64
N THR A 81 -6.84 -7.40 0.70
CA THR A 81 -6.80 -6.96 -0.70
C THR A 81 -7.68 -5.74 -0.93
N MET A 82 -8.99 -5.87 -0.77
CA MET A 82 -9.92 -4.85 -1.26
C MET A 82 -10.01 -3.61 -0.36
N SER A 83 -9.83 -3.76 0.95
CA SER A 83 -9.87 -2.62 1.89
C SER A 83 -8.50 -1.99 2.14
N CYS A 84 -7.42 -2.75 1.98
CA CYS A 84 -6.05 -2.26 2.17
C CYS A 84 -5.31 -2.13 0.84
N GLN A 85 -4.96 -3.24 0.20
CA GLN A 85 -4.06 -3.24 -0.96
C GLN A 85 -4.59 -2.46 -2.17
N MET A 86 -5.89 -2.51 -2.45
CA MET A 86 -6.50 -1.95 -3.66
C MET A 86 -6.12 -0.48 -3.86
N ALA A 87 -5.50 -0.21 -5.01
CA ALA A 87 -5.15 1.14 -5.44
C ALA A 87 -6.40 1.85 -5.96
N GLY A 88 -7.04 2.65 -5.11
CA GLY A 88 -8.25 3.37 -5.50
C GLY A 88 -8.38 4.76 -4.89
N TRP A 89 -7.39 5.19 -4.11
CA TRP A 89 -7.34 6.56 -3.62
C TRP A 89 -6.51 7.42 -4.57
N PHE A 90 -7.19 8.05 -5.53
CA PHE A 90 -6.57 9.00 -6.44
C PHE A 90 -6.26 10.32 -5.74
N MET A 91 -5.02 10.78 -5.86
CA MET A 91 -4.56 12.05 -5.31
C MET A 91 -3.67 12.80 -6.30
N SER A 92 -3.65 14.13 -6.20
CA SER A 92 -2.69 14.96 -6.92
C SER A 92 -1.46 15.18 -6.04
N VAL A 93 -0.31 14.72 -6.52
CA VAL A 93 1.00 14.94 -5.90
C VAL A 93 1.79 15.83 -6.85
N ASN A 94 2.03 17.08 -6.45
CA ASN A 94 2.75 18.07 -7.27
C ASN A 94 2.19 18.21 -8.70
N GLY A 95 0.86 18.12 -8.86
CA GLY A 95 0.18 18.22 -10.15
C GLY A 95 0.14 16.93 -10.98
N MET A 96 0.70 15.84 -10.48
CA MET A 96 0.65 14.51 -11.11
C MET A 96 -0.23 13.55 -10.30
N GLN A 97 -0.86 12.61 -10.99
CA GLN A 97 -1.73 11.63 -10.36
C GLN A 97 -0.89 10.58 -9.62
N ALA A 98 -1.23 10.33 -8.35
CA ALA A 98 -0.70 9.24 -7.55
C ALA A 98 -1.80 8.28 -7.15
N LEU A 99 -1.43 7.01 -6.95
CA LEU A 99 -2.32 5.93 -6.53
C LEU A 99 -2.04 5.54 -5.09
N GLY A 100 -2.98 5.86 -4.20
CA GLY A 100 -2.93 5.48 -2.80
C GLY A 100 -3.47 4.07 -2.53
N SER A 101 -2.65 3.28 -1.83
CA SER A 101 -2.96 1.95 -1.32
C SER A 101 -2.63 1.87 0.18
N GLY A 102 -3.10 0.85 0.87
CA GLY A 102 -2.80 0.60 2.28
C GLY A 102 -4.01 0.74 3.21
N PRO A 103 -3.84 0.37 4.50
CA PRO A 103 -4.93 0.36 5.47
C PRO A 103 -5.48 1.76 5.81
N ALA A 104 -4.80 2.85 5.42
CA ALA A 104 -5.35 4.21 5.53
C ALA A 104 -6.64 4.40 4.71
N ASN A 105 -6.85 3.60 3.65
CA ASN A 105 -8.09 3.57 2.88
C ASN A 105 -9.34 3.35 3.76
N ILE A 106 -9.21 2.57 4.83
CA ILE A 106 -10.30 2.28 5.78
C ILE A 106 -10.62 3.52 6.62
N LEU A 107 -9.60 4.26 7.05
CA LEU A 107 -9.76 5.45 7.89
C LEU A 107 -10.38 6.60 7.09
N ALA A 108 -9.85 6.84 5.89
CA ALA A 108 -10.30 7.91 5.00
C ALA A 108 -11.59 7.57 4.23
N LYS A 109 -11.98 6.29 4.20
CA LYS A 109 -13.08 5.77 3.38
C LYS A 109 -12.93 6.16 1.90
N SER A 110 -11.68 6.21 1.42
CA SER A 110 -11.34 6.57 0.04
C SER A 110 -12.03 5.67 -0.98
N LEU A 111 -12.18 4.39 -0.63
CA LEU A 111 -12.90 3.36 -1.38
C LEU A 111 -14.27 3.05 -0.75
N ASN A 112 -15.10 4.07 -0.54
CA ASN A 112 -16.31 4.00 0.29
C ASN A 112 -17.26 2.83 -0.04
N SER A 113 -17.49 2.49 -1.31
CA SER A 113 -18.35 1.35 -1.69
C SER A 113 -17.76 0.01 -1.25
N ILE A 114 -16.49 -0.23 -1.60
CA ILE A 114 -15.76 -1.45 -1.25
C ILE A 114 -15.59 -1.58 0.27
N VAL A 115 -15.18 -0.52 0.96
CA VAL A 115 -14.99 -0.55 2.42
C VAL A 115 -16.31 -0.84 3.14
N LYS A 116 -17.44 -0.30 2.65
CA LYS A 116 -18.77 -0.62 3.20
C LYS A 116 -19.17 -2.05 2.94
N GLU A 117 -18.91 -2.57 1.74
CA GLU A 117 -19.23 -3.94 1.34
C GLU A 117 -18.43 -4.97 2.13
N VAL A 118 -17.12 -4.74 2.30
CA VAL A 118 -16.26 -5.59 3.15
C VAL A 118 -16.62 -5.47 4.62
N GLY A 119 -17.15 -4.32 5.04
CA GLY A 119 -17.77 -4.13 6.36
C GLY A 119 -16.79 -4.05 7.53
N TYR A 120 -15.48 -3.94 7.26
CA TYR A 120 -14.49 -3.70 8.31
C TYR A 120 -14.18 -2.21 8.46
N LEU A 121 -14.34 -1.70 9.67
CA LEU A 121 -13.96 -0.34 10.04
C LEU A 121 -12.95 -0.37 11.18
N GLU A 122 -12.09 0.63 11.20
CA GLU A 122 -11.05 0.80 12.22
C GLU A 122 -11.03 2.24 12.72
N LYS A 123 -10.60 2.43 13.96
CA LYS A 123 -10.16 3.73 14.48
C LYS A 123 -8.69 3.57 14.86
N SER A 124 -7.87 4.50 14.39
CA SER A 124 -6.44 4.53 14.66
C SER A 124 -5.97 5.98 14.59
N ASP A 125 -5.07 6.33 15.50
CA ASP A 125 -4.31 7.58 15.52
C ASP A 125 -3.13 7.55 14.55
N LYS A 126 -2.69 6.37 14.13
CA LYS A 126 -1.71 6.18 13.06
C LYS A 126 -2.39 5.78 11.76
N ALA A 127 -1.90 6.25 10.62
CA ALA A 127 -2.32 5.89 9.28
C ALA A 127 -1.12 5.38 8.46
N CYS A 128 -1.29 4.28 7.74
CA CYS A 128 -0.28 3.76 6.82
C CYS A 128 -0.78 3.81 5.38
N LEU A 129 -0.04 4.53 4.54
CA LEU A 129 -0.38 4.78 3.14
C LEU A 129 0.83 4.49 2.25
N ILE A 130 0.59 3.87 1.11
CA ILE A 130 1.60 3.46 0.15
C ILE A 130 1.26 4.11 -1.18
N PHE A 131 2.19 4.91 -1.70
CA PHE A 131 2.05 5.68 -2.92
C PHE A 131 2.96 5.16 -4.02
N GLU A 132 2.33 4.76 -5.11
CA GLU A 132 2.99 4.65 -6.40
C GLU A 132 2.99 6.04 -7.07
N THR A 133 4.18 6.65 -7.17
CA THR A 133 4.36 8.02 -7.67
C THR A 133 5.82 8.26 -8.08
N ASP A 134 6.02 9.14 -9.07
CA ASP A 134 7.35 9.61 -9.48
C ASP A 134 7.85 10.80 -8.65
N HIS A 135 7.04 11.32 -7.72
CA HIS A 135 7.36 12.51 -6.93
C HIS A 135 7.00 12.33 -5.46
N LEU A 136 7.87 12.81 -4.57
CA LEU A 136 7.56 12.80 -3.15
C LEU A 136 6.37 13.74 -2.84
N PRO A 137 5.41 13.30 -2.02
CA PRO A 137 4.34 14.15 -1.50
C PRO A 137 4.89 15.39 -0.79
N SER A 138 4.28 16.54 -1.07
CA SER A 138 4.59 17.77 -0.34
C SER A 138 3.87 17.80 1.02
N GLN A 139 4.23 18.79 1.85
CA GLN A 139 3.49 19.08 3.08
C GLN A 139 1.99 19.32 2.80
N GLU A 140 1.64 20.09 1.77
CA GLU A 140 0.25 20.37 1.40
C GLU A 140 -0.52 19.08 1.05
N THR A 141 0.10 18.17 0.30
CA THR A 141 -0.50 16.84 0.04
C THR A 141 -0.71 16.07 1.34
N CYS A 142 0.26 16.09 2.26
CA CYS A 142 0.14 15.40 3.55
C CYS A 142 -0.95 15.99 4.45
N GLU A 143 -1.12 17.32 4.45
CA GLU A 143 -2.21 18.05 5.10
C GLU A 143 -3.58 17.60 4.56
N GLU A 144 -3.72 17.51 3.23
CA GLU A 144 -4.95 17.04 2.59
C GLU A 144 -5.28 15.59 2.98
N ILE A 145 -4.26 14.71 3.03
CA ILE A 145 -4.40 13.31 3.42
C ILE A 145 -4.87 13.21 4.88
N LEU A 146 -4.16 13.87 5.80
CA LEU A 146 -4.51 13.87 7.22
C LEU A 146 -5.90 14.46 7.45
N GLY A 147 -6.28 15.52 6.75
CA GLY A 147 -7.61 16.13 6.83
C GLY A 147 -8.78 15.21 6.43
N LYS A 148 -8.51 14.11 5.71
CA LYS A 148 -9.53 13.12 5.32
C LYS A 148 -9.75 12.01 6.35
N MET A 149 -8.99 11.99 7.45
CA MET A 149 -9.09 10.99 8.49
C MET A 149 -8.84 11.56 9.89
N ASN A 150 -9.13 10.80 10.93
CA ASN A 150 -8.91 11.22 12.32
C ASN A 150 -7.58 10.67 12.87
N ALA A 151 -6.56 10.56 12.03
CA ALA A 151 -5.22 10.14 12.43
C ALA A 151 -4.37 11.39 12.74
N THR A 152 -3.47 11.27 13.71
CA THR A 152 -2.51 12.30 14.10
C THR A 152 -1.08 11.97 13.66
N GLU A 153 -0.85 10.74 13.17
CA GLU A 153 0.41 10.32 12.56
C GLU A 153 0.14 9.64 11.22
N LEU A 154 0.80 10.09 10.16
CA LEU A 154 0.78 9.45 8.84
C LEU A 154 2.17 8.91 8.52
N TYR A 155 2.24 7.62 8.18
CA TYR A 155 3.42 7.00 7.60
C TYR A 155 3.12 6.72 6.13
N LEU A 156 3.89 7.34 5.24
CA LEU A 156 3.69 7.27 3.80
C LEU A 156 4.94 6.71 3.14
N ALA A 157 4.84 5.54 2.52
CA ALA A 157 5.90 5.01 1.65
C ALA A 157 5.67 5.46 0.21
N ALA A 158 6.66 6.11 -0.41
CA ALA A 158 6.58 6.54 -1.81
C ALA A 158 7.61 5.83 -2.67
N PHE A 159 7.19 5.35 -3.84
CA PHE A 159 8.08 4.73 -4.83
C PHE A 159 7.56 4.94 -6.25
N ARG A 160 8.48 5.03 -7.22
CA ARG A 160 8.12 4.96 -8.64
C ARG A 160 7.89 3.52 -9.06
N CYS A 161 7.07 3.33 -10.09
CA CYS A 161 6.75 1.97 -10.53
C CYS A 161 7.98 1.22 -11.08
N LYS A 162 8.89 1.94 -11.75
CA LYS A 162 10.18 1.41 -12.25
C LYS A 162 11.26 1.30 -11.15
N SER A 163 10.93 0.74 -9.99
CA SER A 163 11.87 0.46 -8.90
C SER A 163 11.66 -0.97 -8.40
N ASN A 164 12.60 -1.53 -7.65
CA ASN A 164 12.41 -2.86 -7.03
C ASN A 164 11.19 -2.87 -6.09
N VAL A 165 11.01 -1.81 -5.29
CA VAL A 165 9.86 -1.68 -4.39
C VAL A 165 8.56 -1.60 -5.20
N GLY A 166 8.54 -0.82 -6.27
CA GLY A 166 7.42 -0.72 -7.19
C GLY A 166 7.07 -2.06 -7.84
N LEU A 167 8.06 -2.76 -8.41
CA LEU A 167 7.89 -4.07 -9.01
C LEU A 167 7.29 -5.07 -8.03
N ILE A 168 7.82 -5.18 -6.81
CA ILE A 168 7.28 -6.08 -5.79
C ILE A 168 5.85 -5.70 -5.42
N ASN A 169 5.55 -4.41 -5.23
CA ASN A 169 4.20 -3.95 -4.86
C ASN A 169 3.17 -4.16 -5.97
N VAL A 170 3.57 -4.11 -7.24
CA VAL A 170 2.70 -4.49 -8.37
C VAL A 170 2.49 -6.00 -8.41
N MET A 171 3.57 -6.78 -8.38
CA MET A 171 3.49 -8.24 -8.52
C MET A 171 2.79 -8.90 -7.32
N ALA A 172 2.92 -8.34 -6.11
CA ALA A 172 2.25 -8.83 -4.90
C ALA A 172 0.71 -8.64 -4.91
N ARG A 173 0.15 -7.99 -5.95
CA ARG A 173 -1.31 -7.87 -6.13
C ARG A 173 -1.96 -9.09 -6.74
N ILE A 174 -1.22 -10.19 -6.96
CA ILE A 174 -1.75 -11.40 -7.60
C ILE A 174 -3.01 -11.95 -6.92
N VAL A 175 -3.09 -11.88 -5.58
CA VAL A 175 -4.30 -12.26 -4.83
C VAL A 175 -5.41 -11.21 -4.98
N GLU A 176 -5.08 -9.92 -4.94
CA GLU A 176 -6.03 -8.82 -5.16
C GLU A 176 -6.73 -8.95 -6.51
N VAL A 177 -6.00 -9.22 -7.59
CA VAL A 177 -6.56 -9.39 -8.93
C VAL A 177 -7.62 -10.51 -8.95
N GLY A 178 -7.35 -11.64 -8.28
CA GLY A 178 -8.29 -12.75 -8.16
C GLY A 178 -9.54 -12.39 -7.36
N VAL A 179 -9.37 -11.76 -6.19
CA VAL A 179 -10.48 -11.33 -5.33
C VAL A 179 -11.32 -10.25 -6.01
N PHE A 180 -10.68 -9.28 -6.67
CA PHE A 180 -11.34 -8.25 -7.46
C PHE A 180 -12.15 -8.85 -8.61
N ARG A 181 -11.64 -9.91 -9.25
CA ARG A 181 -12.38 -10.61 -10.31
C ARG A 181 -13.62 -11.32 -9.76
N LEU A 182 -13.54 -11.95 -8.58
CA LEU A 182 -14.71 -12.54 -7.92
C LEU A 182 -15.77 -11.48 -7.61
N HIS A 183 -15.35 -10.35 -7.03
CA HIS A 183 -16.21 -9.19 -6.78
C HIS A 183 -16.92 -8.72 -8.05
N SER A 184 -16.15 -8.53 -9.14
CA SER A 184 -16.68 -8.09 -10.44
C SER A 184 -17.67 -9.07 -11.07
N LEU A 185 -17.64 -10.34 -10.66
CA LEU A 185 -18.59 -11.38 -11.10
C LEU A 185 -19.83 -11.46 -10.18
N GLY A 186 -19.93 -10.61 -9.16
CA GLY A 186 -21.03 -10.58 -8.20
C GLY A 186 -20.92 -11.64 -7.09
N TYR A 187 -19.75 -12.24 -6.90
CA TYR A 187 -19.50 -13.14 -5.78
C TYR A 187 -19.30 -12.33 -4.49
N ASP A 188 -19.91 -12.76 -3.39
CA ASP A 188 -19.66 -12.18 -2.07
C ASP A 188 -18.25 -12.51 -1.60
N ILE A 189 -17.33 -11.56 -1.80
CA ILE A 189 -15.91 -11.70 -1.46
C ILE A 189 -15.65 -11.89 0.04
N ASN A 190 -16.62 -11.57 0.92
CA ASN A 190 -16.48 -11.85 2.35
C ASN A 190 -16.52 -13.34 2.68
N LEU A 191 -17.01 -14.17 1.75
CA LEU A 191 -17.00 -15.64 1.86
C LEU A 191 -15.64 -16.26 1.52
N VAL A 192 -14.70 -15.51 0.96
CA VAL A 192 -13.34 -16.01 0.72
C VAL A 192 -12.61 -16.11 2.07
N GLU A 193 -12.38 -17.34 2.55
CA GLU A 193 -11.78 -17.55 3.86
C GLU A 193 -10.25 -17.38 3.87
N LYS A 194 -9.60 -17.86 2.80
CA LYS A 194 -8.13 -17.88 2.60
C LYS A 194 -7.82 -17.67 1.13
N ALA A 195 -6.66 -17.13 0.81
CA ALA A 195 -6.23 -16.98 -0.57
C ALA A 195 -4.70 -17.07 -0.69
N LYS A 196 -4.22 -17.74 -1.73
CA LYS A 196 -2.80 -17.78 -2.10
C LYS A 196 -2.69 -17.55 -3.60
N GLY A 197 -1.67 -16.82 -4.03
CA GLY A 197 -1.39 -16.58 -5.44
C GLY A 197 0.12 -16.57 -5.71
N GLU A 198 0.50 -16.95 -6.93
CA GLU A 198 1.88 -16.91 -7.40
C GLU A 198 1.91 -16.28 -8.79
N CYS A 199 2.93 -15.48 -9.08
CA CYS A 199 3.16 -14.95 -10.42
C CYS A 199 4.66 -14.79 -10.71
N LEU A 200 4.99 -14.71 -12.00
CA LEU A 200 6.36 -14.47 -12.44
C LEU A 200 6.67 -12.97 -12.40
N MET A 201 7.75 -12.62 -11.74
CA MET A 201 8.32 -11.29 -11.73
C MET A 201 9.14 -11.09 -13.02
N PRO A 202 8.79 -10.09 -13.85
CA PRO A 202 9.59 -9.74 -14.99
C PRO A 202 10.93 -9.11 -14.60
N GLU A 203 11.88 -9.05 -15.54
CA GLU A 203 13.04 -8.17 -15.40
C GLU A 203 12.59 -6.70 -15.46
N LEU A 204 13.16 -5.88 -14.59
CA LEU A 204 12.86 -4.45 -14.58
C LEU A 204 13.54 -3.78 -15.79
N ASP A 205 12.78 -3.54 -16.85
CA ASP A 205 13.26 -2.85 -18.05
C ASP A 205 12.22 -1.90 -18.65
N ASP A 206 12.61 -1.16 -19.69
CA ASP A 206 11.75 -0.17 -20.37
C ASP A 206 10.63 -0.78 -21.22
N ARG A 207 10.57 -2.11 -21.36
CA ARG A 207 9.60 -2.83 -22.20
C ARG A 207 8.34 -3.22 -21.42
N ILE A 208 8.37 -3.12 -20.09
CA ILE A 208 7.34 -3.67 -19.22
C ILE A 208 6.56 -2.54 -18.54
N LEU A 209 5.28 -2.43 -18.91
CA LEU A 209 4.13 -1.96 -18.13
C LEU A 209 4.20 -0.68 -17.28
N PHE A 210 4.95 0.38 -17.63
CA PHE A 210 4.97 1.61 -16.79
C PHE A 210 4.82 2.94 -17.54
N ASN A 211 4.33 2.93 -18.79
CA ASN A 211 3.96 4.15 -19.51
C ASN A 211 2.46 4.44 -19.29
N TRP A 212 2.14 5.11 -18.19
CA TRP A 212 0.82 5.70 -17.95
C TRP A 212 0.87 7.21 -18.18
#